data_AF-A0A920I4W1-F1
#
_entry.id   AF-A0A920I4W1-F1
#
_cell.length_a   1.000
_cell.length_b   1.000
_cell.length_c   1.000
_cell.angle_alpha   90.00
_cell.angle_beta   90.00
_cell.angle_gamma   90.00
#
_symmetry.space_group_name_H-M   'P 1'
#
loop_
_entity.id
_entity.type
_entity.pdbx_description
1 polymer ?
#
loop_
_entity_poly.entity_id
_entity_poly.type
_entity_poly.pdbx_seq_one_letter_code
_entity_poly.pdbx_strand_id
1 'polypeptide(L)' 'MHSSFGVGEVTHTFGSGEKVSIAVKFSGMGPKILDPRLAPIELVEN' A
#
# COMPACT_ATOMS: atom_id res chain seq x y z
N MET A 1 -5.54 -5.35 1.13
CA MET A 1 -5.00 -6.14 2.25
C MET A 1 -3.57 -6.56 1.92
N HIS A 2 -2.62 -6.36 2.83
CA HIS A 2 -1.24 -6.84 2.71
C HIS A 2 -1.06 -8.13 3.52
N SER A 3 -0.37 -9.12 2.97
CA SER A 3 -0.23 -10.45 3.60
C SER A 3 0.31 -10.41 5.04
N SER A 4 1.34 -9.58 5.31
CA SER A 4 1.95 -9.43 6.64
C SER A 4 1.36 -8.31 7.52
N PHE A 5 0.73 -7.29 6.93
CA PHE A 5 0.34 -6.07 7.66
C PHE A 5 -1.17 -5.90 7.79
N GLY A 6 -1.95 -6.77 7.15
CA GLY A 6 -3.41 -6.74 7.19
C GLY A 6 -4.02 -5.66 6.30
N VAL A 7 -5.22 -5.21 6.66
CA VAL A 7 -5.92 -4.13 5.94
C VAL A 7 -5.27 -2.79 6.28
N GLY A 8 -5.06 -1.97 5.26
CA GLY A 8 -4.49 -0.63 5.38
C GLY A 8 -5.11 0.30 4.35
N GLU A 9 -4.99 1.59 4.62
CA GLU A 9 -5.54 2.66 3.78
C GLU A 9 -4.41 3.35 3.01
N VAL A 10 -4.60 3.51 1.69
CA VAL A 10 -3.68 4.29 0.87
C VAL A 10 -3.88 5.76 1.19
N THR A 11 -2.82 6.43 1.64
CA THR A 11 -2.87 7.85 2.04
C THR A 11 -2.25 8.77 0.99
N HIS A 12 -1.26 8.27 0.25
CA HIS A 12 -0.58 9.01 -0.81
C HIS A 12 -0.16 8.07 -1.93
N THR A 13 -0.11 8.63 -3.14
CA THR A 13 0.47 7.99 -4.32
C THR A 13 1.55 8.90 -4.86
N PHE A 14 2.70 8.33 -5.20
CA PHE A 14 3.87 9.06 -5.68
C PHE A 14 4.33 8.52 -7.03
N GLY A 15 5.01 9.37 -7.80
CA GLY A 15 5.57 9.00 -9.09
C GLY A 15 4.52 8.82 -10.19
N SER A 16 4.95 8.27 -11.31
CA SER A 16 4.09 8.07 -12.49
C SER A 16 4.62 6.93 -13.38
N GLY A 17 3.75 6.40 -14.23
CA GLY A 17 4.07 5.30 -15.14
C GLY A 17 4.60 4.07 -14.40
N GLU A 18 5.77 3.58 -14.81
CA GLU A 18 6.42 2.39 -14.23
C GLU A 18 7.09 2.64 -12.87
N LYS A 19 7.11 3.86 -12.35
CA LYS A 19 7.73 4.21 -11.07
C LYS A 19 6.68 4.80 -10.13
N VAL A 20 5.61 4.04 -9.91
CA VAL A 20 4.57 4.38 -8.94
C VAL A 20 4.89 3.74 -7.59
N SER A 21 4.73 4.52 -6.52
CA SER A 21 4.78 4.03 -5.14
C SER A 21 3.57 4.54 -4.37
N ILE A 22 3.11 3.79 -3.37
CA ILE A 22 1.99 4.16 -2.51
C ILE A 22 2.42 4.20 -1.05
N ALA A 23 1.92 5.17 -0.28
CA ALA A 23 2.00 5.16 1.17
C ALA A 23 0.74 4.52 1.75
N VAL A 24 0.88 3.41 2.45
CA VAL A 24 -0.22 2.71 3.11
C VAL A 24 -0.06 2.84 4.62
N LYS A 25 -1.12 3.30 5.30
CA LYS A 25 -1.20 3.33 6.76
C LYS A 25 -1.88 2.05 7.24
N PHE A 26 -1.19 1.28 8.06
CA PHE A 26 -1.71 0.06 8.70
C PHE A 26 -2.04 0.33 10.17
N SER A 27 -2.97 -0.44 10.73
CA SER A 27 -3.37 -0.28 12.14
C SER A 27 -2.19 -0.56 13.07
N GLY A 28 -1.94 0.35 14.02
CA GLY A 28 -0.83 0.23 14.98
C GLY A 28 0.58 0.39 14.38
N MET A 29 0.69 0.77 13.10
CA MET A 29 1.98 0.98 12.43
C MET A 29 2.07 2.39 11.85
N GLY A 30 3.31 2.88 11.69
CA GLY A 30 3.57 4.05 10.85
C GLY A 30 3.29 3.75 9.36
N PRO A 31 3.20 4.79 8.51
CA PRO A 31 3.03 4.62 7.06
C PRO A 31 4.17 3.80 6.45
N LYS A 32 3.83 2.92 5.51
CA LYS A 32 4.79 2.14 4.72
C LYS A 32 4.71 2.53 3.25
N ILE A 33 5.86 2.72 2.62
CA ILE A 33 5.95 2.98 1.19
C ILE A 33 6.11 1.64 0.45
N LEU A 34 5.24 1.38 -0.51
CA LEU A 34 5.19 0.12 -1.27
C LEU A 34 5.22 0.42 -2.78
N ASP A 35 5.92 -0.40 -3.56
CA ASP A 35 5.65 -0.53 -5.00
C ASP A 35 4.43 -1.46 -5.15
N PRO A 36 3.27 -0.97 -5.63
CA PRO A 36 2.05 -1.76 -5.71
C PRO A 36 2.15 -2.94 -6.70
N ARG A 37 3.17 -2.99 -7.56
CA ARG A 37 3.40 -4.10 -8.50
C ARG A 37 4.20 -5.25 -7.89
N LEU A 38 4.95 -4.98 -6.81
CA LEU A 38 5.83 -5.94 -6.16
C LEU A 38 5.33 -6.35 -4.77
N ALA A 39 4.61 -5.46 -4.09
CA ALA A 39 4.09 -5.74 -2.76
C ALA A 39 2.97 -6.80 -2.82
N PRO A 40 2.91 -7.73 -1.85
CA PRO A 40 1.86 -8.75 -1.76
C PRO A 40 0.56 -8.13 -1.21
N ILE A 41 -0.08 -7.31 -2.06
CA ILE A 41 -1.31 -6.58 -1.74
C ILE A 41 -2.46 -6.97 -2.65
N GLU A 42 -3.66 -7.03 -2.09
CA GLU A 42 -4.91 -7.24 -2.82
C GLU A 42 -5.85 -6.06 -2.57
N LEU A 43 -6.65 -5.68 -3.58
CA LEU A 43 -7.74 -4.73 -3.37
C LEU A 43 -8.82 -5.42 -2.53
N VAL A 44 -9.32 -4.73 -1.51
CA VAL A 44 -10.49 -5.19 -0.75
C VAL A 44 -11.64 -4.31 -1.18
N GLU A 45 -12.59 -4.90 -1.91
CA GLU A 45 -13.87 -4.24 -2.19
C GLU A 45 -14.78 -4.32 -0.96
N ASN A 46 -15.59 -3.28 -0.74
CA ASN A 46 -16.63 -3.27 0.30
C ASN A 46 -17.92 -3.89 -0.22
#